data_AF-A0A383C6K7-F1
#
_entry.id   AF-A0A383C6K7-F1
#
_cell.length_a   1.000
_cell.length_b   1.000
_cell.length_c   1.000
_cell.angle_alpha   90.00
_cell.angle_beta   90.00
_cell.angle_gamma   90.00
#
_symmetry.space_group_name_H-M   'P 1'
#
loop_
_entity.id
_entity.type
_entity.pdbx_description
1 polymer ?
#
loop_
_entity_poly.entity_id
_entity_poly.type
_entity_poly.pdbx_seq_one_letter_code
_entity_poly.pdbx_strand_id
1 'polypeptide(L)'
;INVDVDHQARVMAAAPVEHVVWDGNQISTVHGNHGDVVSYHISGNSGLEWPKGSGKLAVFQSGIWLASGRTRAPGGDWVDELRTAAAEYTVEFVPGSIGSADANSGHIYQIHKKEVDAFLENDWATFQAMTIDLPITVVEGSSAFTEDIPKSLPTDDFINWPVHDGAPWKDANDDGDYNPADGDHPDILGDVFHWYVMNDGNAATHTPLWGTSPMNVDMQTSLFGFNQAGPMGNILFVRWVM
;
A
#
# COMPACT_ATOMS: atom_id res chain seq x y z
N ILE A 1 0.76 1.33 48.09
CA ILE A 1 0.56 1.93 46.76
C ILE A 1 1.33 1.03 45.80
N ASN A 2 0.67 -0.01 45.30
CA ASN A 2 1.15 -0.78 44.16
C ASN A 2 0.45 -0.16 42.96
N VAL A 3 1.21 0.42 42.05
CA VAL A 3 0.69 0.81 40.74
C VAL A 3 1.18 -0.27 39.80
N ASP A 4 0.26 -1.14 39.40
CA ASP A 4 0.46 -2.05 38.28
C ASP A 4 0.77 -1.21 37.04
N VAL A 5 1.97 -1.40 36.51
CA VAL A 5 2.34 -0.89 35.19
C VAL A 5 1.85 -1.93 34.20
N ASP A 6 0.64 -1.71 33.70
CA ASP A 6 0.01 -2.56 32.70
C ASP A 6 0.67 -2.31 31.33
N HIS A 7 1.78 -3.01 31.06
CA HIS A 7 2.35 -3.16 29.72
C HIS A 7 1.53 -4.20 28.94
N GLN A 8 0.23 -3.93 28.71
CA GLN A 8 -0.53 -4.69 27.71
C GLN A 8 -0.01 -4.26 26.34
N ALA A 9 1.00 -4.98 25.86
CA ALA A 9 1.22 -5.14 24.44
C ALA A 9 -0.12 -5.61 23.85
N ARG A 10 -0.88 -4.69 23.25
CA ARG A 10 -2.04 -5.03 22.45
C ARG A 10 -1.52 -5.70 21.19
N VAL A 11 -1.30 -7.00 21.27
CA VAL A 11 -1.11 -7.86 20.11
C VAL A 11 -2.47 -8.06 19.47
N MET A 12 -2.94 -7.05 18.74
CA MET A 12 -3.82 -7.29 17.60
C MET A 12 -2.87 -7.84 16.52
N ALA A 13 -3.14 -9.03 16.00
CA ALA A 13 -2.28 -9.63 14.98
C ALA A 13 -2.12 -8.63 13.82
N ALA A 14 -0.87 -8.28 13.49
CA ALA A 14 -0.61 -7.46 12.31
C ALA A 14 -1.22 -8.15 11.08
N ALA A 15 -1.78 -7.36 10.16
CA ALA A 15 -2.23 -7.89 8.88
C ALA A 15 -1.08 -8.62 8.16
N PRO A 16 -1.39 -9.61 7.32
CA PRO A 16 -0.36 -10.38 6.64
C PRO A 16 0.52 -9.47 5.78
N VAL A 17 1.82 -9.77 5.77
CA VAL A 17 2.74 -9.14 4.82
C VAL A 17 2.40 -9.63 3.41
N GLU A 18 2.04 -8.71 2.55
CA GLU A 18 1.72 -8.95 1.15
C GLU A 18 2.85 -8.41 0.28
N HIS A 19 3.06 -9.06 -0.86
CA HIS A 19 3.86 -8.52 -1.93
C HIS A 19 3.10 -8.70 -3.24
N VAL A 20 3.01 -7.65 -4.04
CA VAL A 20 2.37 -7.68 -5.36
C VAL A 20 3.28 -7.04 -6.40
N VAL A 21 3.02 -7.33 -7.67
CA VAL A 21 3.69 -6.67 -8.79
C VAL A 21 2.93 -5.39 -9.10
N TRP A 22 3.61 -4.26 -9.00
CA TRP A 22 3.19 -3.04 -9.66
C TRP A 22 3.72 -3.05 -11.09
N ASP A 23 2.79 -3.07 -12.05
CA ASP A 23 3.10 -3.03 -13.48
C ASP A 23 2.23 -1.99 -14.19
N GLY A 24 2.60 -0.72 -14.02
CA GLY A 24 1.84 0.40 -14.57
C GLY A 24 2.24 0.83 -15.97
N ASN A 25 3.49 0.58 -16.40
CA ASN A 25 4.02 1.11 -17.66
C ASN A 25 5.25 0.30 -18.14
N GLN A 26 6.33 0.96 -18.59
CA GLN A 26 7.60 0.28 -18.92
C GLN A 26 8.42 -0.10 -17.68
N ILE A 27 7.91 0.14 -16.48
CA ILE A 27 8.48 -0.31 -15.21
C ILE A 27 7.60 -1.41 -14.64
N SER A 28 8.23 -2.50 -14.24
CA SER A 28 7.63 -3.54 -13.41
C SER A 28 8.42 -3.63 -12.11
N THR A 29 7.73 -3.63 -10.97
CA THR A 29 8.38 -3.81 -9.68
C THR A 29 7.53 -4.59 -8.69
N VAL A 30 8.17 -5.42 -7.86
CA VAL A 30 7.51 -5.99 -6.69
C VAL A 30 7.59 -4.99 -5.55
N HIS A 31 6.51 -4.78 -4.82
CA HIS A 31 6.49 -3.98 -3.60
C HIS A 31 5.64 -4.66 -2.52
N GLY A 32 5.88 -4.31 -1.27
CA GLY A 32 5.17 -4.85 -0.12
C GLY A 32 4.36 -3.79 0.63
N ASN A 33 3.41 -4.24 1.44
CA ASN A 33 2.55 -3.39 2.28
C ASN A 33 3.20 -2.95 3.60
N HIS A 34 4.52 -3.07 3.70
CA HIS A 34 5.25 -2.79 4.93
C HIS A 34 6.47 -1.90 4.69
N GLY A 35 6.52 -1.18 3.57
CA GLY A 35 7.44 -0.04 3.39
C GLY A 35 8.54 -0.25 2.36
N ASP A 36 8.70 -1.47 1.85
CA ASP A 36 9.48 -1.73 0.65
C ASP A 36 8.66 -1.36 -0.61
N VAL A 37 9.21 -0.46 -1.41
CA VAL A 37 8.62 0.02 -2.68
C VAL A 37 9.28 -0.61 -3.90
N VAL A 38 10.40 -1.30 -3.68
CA VAL A 38 11.04 -2.24 -4.60
C VAL A 38 11.53 -3.42 -3.75
N SER A 39 11.11 -4.63 -4.10
CA SER A 39 11.26 -5.82 -3.26
C SER A 39 11.95 -7.00 -3.93
N TYR A 40 12.95 -7.59 -3.28
CA TYR A 40 13.51 -8.88 -3.70
C TYR A 40 12.76 -10.09 -3.10
N HIS A 41 11.85 -9.89 -2.16
CA HIS A 41 11.30 -10.96 -1.32
C HIS A 41 10.53 -12.06 -2.07
N ILE A 42 9.87 -11.73 -3.19
CA ILE A 42 9.19 -12.76 -4.02
C ILE A 42 10.19 -13.60 -4.81
N SER A 43 11.12 -12.94 -5.52
CA SER A 43 11.91 -13.59 -6.57
C SER A 43 13.33 -13.96 -6.18
N GLY A 44 13.84 -13.42 -5.06
CA GLY A 44 15.25 -13.46 -4.70
C GLY A 44 16.17 -12.64 -5.61
N ASN A 45 15.62 -12.02 -6.67
CA ASN A 45 16.32 -11.16 -7.61
C ASN A 45 15.97 -9.70 -7.36
N SER A 46 16.62 -8.81 -8.10
CA SER A 46 16.31 -7.38 -8.02
C SER A 46 14.83 -7.10 -8.30
N GLY A 47 14.21 -6.30 -7.44
CA GLY A 47 12.78 -6.06 -7.44
C GLY A 47 12.25 -5.14 -8.54
N LEU A 48 13.10 -4.41 -9.27
CA LEU A 48 12.66 -3.49 -10.34
C LEU A 48 13.31 -3.81 -11.68
N GLU A 49 12.47 -3.98 -12.68
CA GLU A 49 12.84 -4.15 -14.09
C GLU A 49 12.51 -2.90 -14.90
N TRP A 50 13.48 -2.43 -15.68
CA TRP A 50 13.26 -1.39 -16.70
C TRP A 50 14.26 -1.51 -17.86
N PRO A 51 13.79 -1.49 -19.13
CA PRO A 51 12.40 -1.61 -19.54
C PRO A 51 11.81 -2.96 -19.18
N LYS A 52 10.53 -2.99 -18.84
CA LYS A 52 9.77 -4.21 -18.56
C LYS A 52 9.91 -5.25 -19.68
N GLY A 53 10.09 -6.52 -19.31
CA GLY A 53 10.25 -7.65 -20.23
C GLY A 53 11.61 -7.71 -20.95
N SER A 54 12.57 -6.87 -20.59
CA SER A 54 13.91 -6.85 -21.20
C SER A 54 14.94 -7.71 -20.46
N GLY A 55 14.63 -8.17 -19.25
CA GLY A 55 15.56 -8.82 -18.31
C GLY A 55 16.55 -7.87 -17.64
N LYS A 56 16.43 -6.55 -17.84
CA LYS A 56 17.33 -5.56 -17.25
C LYS A 56 16.79 -5.09 -15.90
N LEU A 57 17.51 -5.42 -14.85
CA LEU A 57 17.14 -5.08 -13.49
C LEU A 57 17.91 -3.85 -13.00
N ALA A 58 17.20 -2.87 -12.45
CA ALA A 58 17.77 -1.56 -12.12
C ALA A 58 17.91 -1.32 -10.61
N VAL A 59 16.98 -1.81 -9.78
CA VAL A 59 16.99 -1.61 -8.33
C VAL A 59 16.77 -2.95 -7.64
N PHE A 60 17.67 -3.29 -6.70
CA PHE A 60 17.59 -4.56 -5.97
C PHE A 60 16.48 -4.54 -4.91
N GLN A 61 16.54 -3.55 -4.02
CA GLN A 61 15.64 -3.33 -2.89
C GLN A 61 15.57 -1.82 -2.63
N SER A 62 14.40 -1.29 -2.27
CA SER A 62 14.24 0.10 -1.84
C SER A 62 13.01 0.24 -0.94
N GLY A 63 13.08 1.16 0.02
CA GLY A 63 11.98 1.43 0.94
C GLY A 63 12.13 2.78 1.64
N ILE A 64 11.08 3.16 2.36
CA ILE A 64 11.05 4.44 3.10
C ILE A 64 11.86 4.35 4.39
N TRP A 65 12.61 5.41 4.68
CA TRP A 65 13.28 5.63 5.96
C TRP A 65 12.72 6.90 6.59
N LEU A 66 12.26 6.78 7.83
CA LEU A 66 11.75 7.89 8.63
C LEU A 66 12.60 8.03 9.89
N ALA A 67 12.93 9.26 10.24
CA ALA A 67 13.65 9.58 11.47
C ALA A 67 13.06 10.83 12.10
N SER A 68 12.84 10.77 13.42
CA SER A 68 12.48 11.92 14.22
C SER A 68 13.52 12.19 15.30
N GLY A 69 13.92 13.44 15.47
CA GLY A 69 14.79 13.87 16.57
C GLY A 69 14.04 14.28 17.84
N ARG A 70 12.70 14.32 17.79
CA ARG A 70 11.84 14.66 18.94
C ARG A 70 10.60 13.80 18.95
N THR A 71 10.19 13.36 20.13
CA THR A 71 9.08 12.42 20.30
C THR A 71 8.16 12.90 21.39
N ARG A 72 6.91 12.45 21.33
CA ARG A 72 5.91 12.75 22.35
C ARG A 72 4.97 11.57 22.48
N ALA A 73 4.99 10.91 23.62
CA ALA A 73 3.96 9.93 23.96
C ALA A 73 2.59 10.63 24.07
N PRO A 74 1.47 9.96 23.78
CA PRO A 74 0.14 10.53 23.99
C PRO A 74 -0.02 11.12 25.40
N GLY A 75 -0.31 12.42 25.49
CA GLY A 75 -0.46 13.14 26.77
C GLY A 75 0.82 13.55 27.48
N GLY A 76 2.01 13.26 26.94
CA GLY A 76 3.31 13.65 27.49
C GLY A 76 3.88 14.95 26.91
N ASP A 77 5.03 15.37 27.45
CA ASP A 77 5.83 16.48 26.91
C ASP A 77 6.71 16.01 25.74
N TRP A 78 7.09 16.94 24.86
CA TRP A 78 8.09 16.68 23.83
C TRP A 78 9.46 16.44 24.46
N VAL A 79 10.10 15.33 24.09
CA VAL A 79 11.46 15.00 24.51
C VAL A 79 12.40 14.90 23.30
N ASP A 80 13.66 15.22 23.52
CA ASP A 80 14.71 15.04 22.52
C ASP A 80 15.16 13.59 22.56
N GLU A 81 14.66 12.81 21.61
CA GLU A 81 14.89 11.37 21.50
C GLU A 81 14.90 11.03 20.01
N LEU A 82 15.94 10.32 19.57
CA LEU A 82 16.02 9.82 18.20
C LEU A 82 15.16 8.56 18.09
N ARG A 83 14.20 8.56 17.17
CA ARG A 83 13.45 7.38 16.75
C ARG A 83 13.49 7.25 15.24
N THR A 84 13.58 6.02 14.77
CA THR A 84 13.70 5.69 13.36
C THR A 84 12.80 4.52 13.01
N ALA A 85 12.34 4.48 11.77
CA ALA A 85 11.74 3.31 11.16
C ALA A 85 12.22 3.23 9.72
N ALA A 86 12.77 2.10 9.29
CA ALA A 86 13.22 1.91 7.92
C ALA A 86 12.75 0.61 7.28
N ALA A 87 12.59 0.69 5.97
CA ALA A 87 12.52 -0.44 5.07
C ALA A 87 13.80 -0.49 4.22
N GLU A 88 14.65 -1.47 4.49
CA GLU A 88 15.81 -1.83 3.67
C GLU A 88 15.78 -3.34 3.34
N TYR A 89 16.80 -4.12 3.69
CA TYR A 89 16.74 -5.58 3.60
C TYR A 89 15.92 -6.20 4.73
N THR A 90 15.90 -5.54 5.89
CA THR A 90 14.95 -5.77 6.97
C THR A 90 14.03 -4.56 7.07
N VAL A 91 12.81 -4.77 7.57
CA VAL A 91 11.77 -3.76 7.54
C VAL A 91 11.13 -3.60 8.92
N GLU A 92 11.06 -2.35 9.39
CA GLU A 92 10.58 -1.99 10.73
C GLU A 92 9.08 -1.63 10.74
N PHE A 93 8.48 -1.34 9.60
CA PHE A 93 7.04 -1.17 9.50
C PHE A 93 6.31 -2.51 9.42
N VAL A 94 5.06 -2.53 9.82
CA VAL A 94 4.12 -3.64 9.70
C VAL A 94 2.86 -3.19 8.97
N PRO A 95 2.13 -4.09 8.31
CA PRO A 95 0.91 -3.73 7.60
C PRO A 95 -0.19 -3.24 8.54
N GLY A 96 -1.00 -2.29 8.05
CA GLY A 96 -2.21 -1.80 8.70
C GLY A 96 -2.00 -0.54 9.54
N SER A 97 -3.11 0.02 10.02
CA SER A 97 -3.12 1.12 10.97
C SER A 97 -2.97 0.63 12.42
N ILE A 98 -2.32 1.43 13.27
CA ILE A 98 -2.13 1.11 14.69
C ILE A 98 -3.49 0.93 15.37
N GLY A 99 -3.72 -0.28 15.88
CA GLY A 99 -4.93 -0.61 16.63
C GLY A 99 -6.18 -0.80 15.77
N SER A 100 -6.05 -0.87 14.44
CA SER A 100 -7.17 -1.24 13.57
C SER A 100 -7.69 -2.64 13.94
N ALA A 101 -9.02 -2.78 13.91
CA ALA A 101 -9.70 -4.06 14.08
C ALA A 101 -10.08 -4.70 12.73
N ASP A 102 -9.87 -3.98 11.63
CA ASP A 102 -10.10 -4.49 10.30
C ASP A 102 -8.96 -5.44 9.89
N ALA A 103 -9.32 -6.66 9.53
CA ALA A 103 -8.37 -7.67 9.09
C ALA A 103 -7.71 -7.32 7.75
N ASN A 104 -8.35 -6.44 6.97
CA ASN A 104 -7.83 -5.93 5.70
C ASN A 104 -7.06 -4.62 5.88
N SER A 105 -6.91 -4.10 7.10
CA SER A 105 -6.09 -2.92 7.32
C SER A 105 -4.66 -3.24 6.91
N GLY A 106 -4.17 -2.57 5.87
CA GLY A 106 -2.86 -2.83 5.27
C GLY A 106 -2.84 -3.80 4.10
N HIS A 107 -3.99 -4.28 3.63
CA HIS A 107 -4.09 -4.93 2.32
C HIS A 107 -3.61 -3.97 1.21
N ILE A 108 -2.97 -4.51 0.17
CA ILE A 108 -2.59 -3.72 -1.02
C ILE A 108 -3.77 -3.67 -1.99
N TYR A 109 -4.49 -2.56 -1.96
CA TYR A 109 -5.58 -2.31 -2.89
C TYR A 109 -5.04 -1.86 -4.24
N GLN A 110 -5.49 -2.50 -5.32
CA GLN A 110 -5.04 -2.29 -6.70
C GLN A 110 -6.22 -1.80 -7.55
N ILE A 111 -6.22 -0.53 -7.91
CA ILE A 111 -7.26 0.07 -8.75
C ILE A 111 -6.66 0.51 -10.07
N HIS A 112 -7.35 0.17 -11.15
CA HIS A 112 -7.02 0.63 -12.49
C HIS A 112 -7.98 1.70 -12.95
N LYS A 113 -7.45 2.69 -13.67
CA LYS A 113 -8.28 3.76 -14.25
C LYS A 113 -9.39 3.21 -15.14
N LYS A 114 -9.16 2.10 -15.85
CA LYS A 114 -10.20 1.46 -16.68
C LYS A 114 -11.41 0.97 -15.90
N GLU A 115 -11.25 0.57 -14.63
CA GLU A 115 -12.38 0.20 -13.78
C GLU A 115 -13.14 1.44 -13.31
N VAL A 116 -12.42 2.48 -12.89
CA VAL A 116 -13.03 3.77 -12.49
C VAL A 116 -13.76 4.42 -13.67
N ASP A 117 -13.17 4.41 -14.86
CA ASP A 117 -13.82 4.94 -16.07
C ASP A 117 -15.07 4.12 -16.42
N ALA A 118 -14.99 2.78 -16.34
CA ALA A 118 -16.16 1.92 -16.55
C ALA A 118 -17.29 2.22 -15.55
N PHE A 119 -16.96 2.50 -14.29
CA PHE A 119 -17.93 2.92 -13.27
C PHE A 119 -18.56 4.28 -13.63
N LEU A 120 -17.74 5.28 -13.97
CA LEU A 120 -18.22 6.64 -14.23
C LEU A 120 -19.00 6.79 -15.55
N GLU A 121 -18.76 5.90 -16.51
CA GLU A 121 -19.40 5.94 -17.82
C GLU A 121 -20.72 5.17 -17.88
N ASN A 122 -21.08 4.42 -16.82
CA ASN A 122 -22.24 3.52 -16.79
C ASN A 122 -23.09 3.73 -15.53
N ASP A 123 -24.35 3.28 -15.57
CA ASP A 123 -25.12 3.12 -14.34
C ASP A 123 -24.66 1.90 -13.55
N TRP A 124 -25.01 1.86 -12.26
CA TRP A 124 -24.59 0.79 -11.34
C TRP A 124 -24.95 -0.61 -11.85
N ALA A 125 -26.17 -0.80 -12.38
CA ALA A 125 -26.62 -2.10 -12.86
C ALA A 125 -25.83 -2.58 -14.08
N THR A 126 -25.48 -1.66 -14.99
CA THR A 126 -24.65 -1.96 -16.16
C THR A 126 -23.22 -2.26 -15.72
N PHE A 127 -22.65 -1.44 -14.84
CA PHE A 127 -21.30 -1.63 -14.29
C PHE A 127 -21.14 -3.01 -13.62
N GLN A 128 -22.10 -3.40 -12.77
CA GLN A 128 -22.09 -4.72 -12.09
C GLN A 128 -22.21 -5.92 -13.05
N ALA A 129 -22.67 -5.71 -14.28
CA ALA A 129 -22.80 -6.75 -15.28
C ALA A 129 -21.58 -6.82 -16.22
N MET A 130 -20.60 -5.93 -16.05
CA MET A 130 -19.44 -5.86 -16.93
C MET A 130 -18.36 -6.87 -16.55
N THR A 131 -17.63 -7.29 -17.58
CA THR A 131 -16.33 -7.96 -17.44
C THR A 131 -15.34 -7.17 -18.27
N ILE A 132 -14.20 -6.81 -17.68
CA ILE A 132 -13.09 -6.18 -18.38
C ILE A 132 -11.80 -6.93 -18.06
N ASP A 133 -10.89 -6.98 -19.01
CA ASP A 133 -9.55 -7.49 -18.73
C ASP A 133 -8.86 -6.48 -17.81
N LEU A 134 -8.28 -6.92 -16.70
CA LEU A 134 -7.47 -6.12 -15.77
C LEU A 134 -6.08 -6.76 -15.63
N PRO A 135 -4.99 -5.97 -15.52
CA PRO A 135 -3.67 -6.53 -15.29
C PRO A 135 -3.60 -6.98 -13.82
N ILE A 136 -3.38 -8.27 -13.59
CA ILE A 136 -3.36 -8.86 -12.25
C ILE A 136 -2.00 -9.49 -11.99
N THR A 137 -1.52 -9.36 -10.75
CA THR A 137 -0.34 -10.08 -10.29
C THR A 137 -0.61 -11.59 -10.30
N VAL A 138 0.19 -12.34 -11.05
CA VAL A 138 0.23 -13.80 -11.05
C VAL A 138 1.58 -14.24 -10.51
N VAL A 139 1.54 -15.14 -9.52
CA VAL A 139 2.74 -15.73 -8.92
C VAL A 139 2.84 -17.20 -9.34
N GLU A 140 3.93 -17.55 -10.04
CA GLU A 140 4.25 -18.92 -10.44
C GLU A 140 5.62 -19.32 -9.89
N GLY A 141 5.63 -20.18 -8.87
CA GLY A 141 6.86 -20.60 -8.21
C GLY A 141 7.57 -19.42 -7.54
N SER A 142 8.75 -19.07 -8.04
CA SER A 142 9.57 -17.94 -7.56
C SER A 142 9.49 -16.71 -8.46
N SER A 143 8.53 -16.67 -9.39
CA SER A 143 8.34 -15.55 -10.31
C SER A 143 6.99 -14.90 -10.05
N ALA A 144 6.94 -13.58 -10.09
CA ALA A 144 5.69 -12.84 -10.19
C ALA A 144 5.71 -11.98 -11.44
N PHE A 145 4.60 -11.96 -12.15
CA PHE A 145 4.40 -11.19 -13.37
C PHE A 145 2.97 -10.68 -13.43
N THR A 146 2.68 -9.85 -14.42
CA THR A 146 1.34 -9.32 -14.66
C THR A 146 0.73 -9.98 -15.89
N GLU A 147 -0.52 -10.41 -15.76
CA GLU A 147 -1.32 -10.94 -16.85
C GLU A 147 -2.66 -10.19 -16.92
N ASP A 148 -3.11 -9.84 -18.12
CA ASP A 148 -4.45 -9.29 -18.33
C ASP A 148 -5.47 -10.43 -18.22
N ILE A 149 -6.25 -10.42 -17.12
CA ILE A 149 -7.24 -11.45 -16.80
C ILE A 149 -8.63 -10.82 -16.85
N PRO A 150 -9.64 -11.47 -17.48
CA PRO A 150 -11.03 -11.03 -17.41
C PRO A 150 -11.53 -11.01 -15.96
N LYS A 151 -11.95 -9.84 -15.48
CA LYS A 151 -12.51 -9.63 -14.14
C LYS A 151 -13.93 -9.10 -14.24
N SER A 152 -14.84 -9.73 -13.50
CA SER A 152 -16.17 -9.19 -13.26
C SER A 152 -16.07 -7.95 -12.39
N LEU A 153 -16.87 -6.93 -12.71
CA LEU A 153 -16.93 -5.68 -11.96
C LEU A 153 -18.13 -5.65 -11.00
N PRO A 154 -18.03 -4.89 -9.90
CA PRO A 154 -16.82 -4.23 -9.41
C PRO A 154 -15.84 -5.26 -8.83
N THR A 155 -14.55 -4.95 -8.83
CA THR A 155 -13.54 -5.80 -8.19
C THR A 155 -13.68 -5.77 -6.66
N ASP A 156 -13.09 -6.76 -5.98
CA ASP A 156 -13.08 -6.81 -4.52
C ASP A 156 -12.43 -5.56 -3.90
N ASP A 157 -11.36 -5.04 -4.51
CA ASP A 157 -10.65 -3.84 -4.05
C ASP A 157 -11.50 -2.58 -4.24
N PHE A 158 -12.27 -2.50 -5.34
CA PHE A 158 -13.19 -1.39 -5.59
C PHE A 158 -14.35 -1.41 -4.58
N ILE A 159 -14.91 -2.58 -4.26
CA ILE A 159 -15.99 -2.70 -3.27
C ILE A 159 -15.51 -2.39 -1.86
N ASN A 160 -14.33 -2.89 -1.47
CA ASN A 160 -13.84 -2.83 -0.09
C ASN A 160 -12.83 -1.69 0.14
N TRP A 161 -12.87 -0.65 -0.70
CA TRP A 161 -11.93 0.47 -0.65
C TRP A 161 -11.86 1.08 0.76
N PRO A 162 -10.66 1.19 1.37
CA PRO A 162 -10.54 1.36 2.82
C PRO A 162 -10.55 2.85 3.21
N VAL A 163 -11.69 3.52 3.01
CA VAL A 163 -11.83 4.95 3.32
C VAL A 163 -11.60 5.28 4.79
N HIS A 164 -11.90 4.34 5.70
CA HIS A 164 -11.67 4.47 7.14
C HIS A 164 -10.18 4.49 7.51
N ASP A 165 -9.32 3.88 6.69
CA ASP A 165 -7.86 3.93 6.83
C ASP A 165 -7.26 5.14 6.06
N GLY A 166 -8.13 5.96 5.43
CA GLY A 166 -7.78 7.22 4.79
C GLY A 166 -7.46 7.12 3.30
N ALA A 167 -7.85 6.03 2.63
CA ALA A 167 -7.71 5.93 1.18
C ALA A 167 -8.50 7.05 0.47
N PRO A 168 -7.94 7.65 -0.59
CA PRO A 168 -8.58 8.75 -1.30
C PRO A 168 -9.82 8.26 -2.06
N TRP A 169 -10.93 8.98 -1.93
CA TRP A 169 -12.21 8.63 -2.57
C TRP A 169 -13.04 9.87 -2.88
N LYS A 170 -14.04 9.71 -3.73
CA LYS A 170 -15.10 10.68 -3.98
C LYS A 170 -16.36 10.22 -3.28
N ASP A 171 -16.81 11.00 -2.32
CA ASP A 171 -18.14 10.92 -1.71
C ASP A 171 -19.13 11.65 -2.64
N ALA A 172 -19.97 10.90 -3.34
CA ALA A 172 -20.86 11.43 -4.37
C ALA A 172 -22.17 11.98 -3.78
N ASN A 173 -22.58 11.48 -2.62
CA ASN A 173 -23.83 11.84 -1.97
C ASN A 173 -23.63 12.69 -0.68
N ASP A 174 -22.38 12.94 -0.31
CA ASP A 174 -21.93 13.69 0.88
C ASP A 174 -22.40 13.07 2.21
N ASP A 175 -22.53 11.74 2.30
CA ASP A 175 -22.99 11.04 3.52
C ASP A 175 -21.85 10.57 4.44
N GLY A 176 -20.60 10.56 3.95
CA GLY A 176 -19.41 10.16 4.69
C GLY A 176 -19.18 8.65 4.82
N ASP A 177 -20.00 7.82 4.18
CA ASP A 177 -19.90 6.37 4.15
C ASP A 177 -19.60 5.90 2.72
N TYR A 178 -18.62 5.00 2.53
CA TYR A 178 -18.29 4.52 1.19
C TYR A 178 -19.32 3.50 0.68
N ASN A 179 -20.12 3.89 -0.31
CA ASN A 179 -21.05 3.02 -1.01
C ASN A 179 -21.05 3.26 -2.53
N PRO A 180 -20.40 2.38 -3.31
CA PRO A 180 -20.38 2.48 -4.77
C PRO A 180 -21.76 2.54 -5.45
N ALA A 181 -22.81 1.96 -4.85
CA ALA A 181 -24.15 2.03 -5.41
C ALA A 181 -24.75 3.46 -5.38
N ASP A 182 -24.24 4.33 -4.52
CA ASP A 182 -24.66 5.73 -4.39
C ASP A 182 -23.77 6.70 -5.20
N GLY A 183 -22.77 6.17 -5.94
CA GLY A 183 -21.88 6.95 -6.79
C GLY A 183 -20.45 7.07 -6.27
N ASP A 184 -20.16 6.53 -5.09
CA ASP A 184 -18.84 6.64 -4.47
C ASP A 184 -17.81 5.80 -5.17
N HIS A 185 -16.57 6.29 -5.24
CA HIS A 185 -15.51 5.58 -5.94
C HIS A 185 -14.12 6.02 -5.49
N PRO A 186 -13.08 5.19 -5.73
CA PRO A 186 -11.70 5.55 -5.46
C PRO A 186 -11.24 6.80 -6.24
N ASP A 187 -10.58 7.74 -5.57
CA ASP A 187 -10.00 8.96 -6.17
C ASP A 187 -8.51 8.73 -6.45
N ILE A 188 -8.24 8.07 -7.58
CA ILE A 188 -6.92 7.56 -7.91
C ILE A 188 -6.07 8.54 -8.72
N LEU A 189 -4.76 8.31 -8.70
CA LEU A 189 -3.79 8.96 -9.60
C LEU A 189 -3.28 7.96 -10.62
N GLY A 190 -3.06 8.41 -11.87
CA GLY A 190 -2.51 7.55 -12.92
C GLY A 190 -3.48 6.53 -13.48
N ASP A 191 -2.94 5.60 -14.26
CA ASP A 191 -3.70 4.53 -14.91
C ASP A 191 -3.67 3.23 -14.09
N VAL A 192 -2.63 3.08 -13.25
CA VAL A 192 -2.45 2.00 -12.28
C VAL A 192 -2.12 2.62 -10.93
N PHE A 193 -2.93 2.31 -9.92
CA PHE A 193 -2.85 2.90 -8.60
C PHE A 193 -2.92 1.81 -7.53
N HIS A 194 -1.86 1.66 -6.76
CA HIS A 194 -1.84 0.80 -5.59
C HIS A 194 -1.86 1.67 -4.33
N TRP A 195 -2.61 1.25 -3.32
CA TRP A 195 -2.72 1.94 -2.05
C TRP A 195 -2.70 0.96 -0.88
N TYR A 196 -2.03 1.33 0.21
CA TYR A 196 -2.08 0.63 1.49
C TYR A 196 -1.71 1.57 2.64
N VAL A 197 -2.02 1.15 3.86
CA VAL A 197 -1.52 1.77 5.11
C VAL A 197 -0.60 0.80 5.85
N MET A 198 0.42 1.34 6.49
CA MET A 198 1.38 0.61 7.31
C MET A 198 1.72 1.43 8.55
N ASN A 199 2.34 0.82 9.56
CA ASN A 199 2.76 1.52 10.77
C ASN A 199 4.06 0.99 11.35
N ASP A 200 4.71 1.76 12.22
CA ASP A 200 5.95 1.34 12.89
C ASP A 200 5.76 0.92 14.36
N GLY A 201 4.51 0.76 14.83
CA GLY A 201 4.18 0.57 16.25
C GLY A 201 4.65 -0.74 16.88
N ASN A 202 5.07 -1.73 16.07
CA ASN A 202 5.55 -3.01 16.59
C ASN A 202 7.02 -2.91 17.06
N ALA A 203 7.24 -2.72 18.36
CA ALA A 203 8.60 -2.62 18.91
C ALA A 203 9.51 -3.83 18.63
N ALA A 204 8.95 -5.02 18.34
CA ALA A 204 9.76 -6.20 18.02
C ALA A 204 10.49 -6.06 16.67
N THR A 205 9.94 -5.32 15.71
CA THR A 205 10.56 -5.13 14.39
C THR A 205 11.71 -4.13 14.42
N HIS A 206 11.84 -3.30 15.46
CA HIS A 206 12.87 -2.26 15.58
C HIS A 206 14.24 -2.74 16.12
N THR A 207 14.33 -4.01 16.54
CA THR A 207 15.58 -4.58 17.06
C THR A 207 16.68 -4.78 15.99
N PRO A 208 16.38 -5.23 14.76
CA PRO A 208 17.41 -5.63 13.79
C PRO A 208 18.19 -4.49 13.11
N LEU A 209 17.62 -3.28 12.96
CA LEU A 209 18.31 -2.18 12.26
C LEU A 209 19.07 -1.28 13.23
N TRP A 210 18.38 -0.35 13.89
CA TRP A 210 19.03 0.66 14.74
C TRP A 210 18.64 0.60 16.22
N GLY A 211 17.68 -0.24 16.60
CA GLY A 211 17.33 -0.48 18.00
C GLY A 211 16.66 0.71 18.68
N THR A 212 16.04 1.62 17.93
CA THR A 212 15.25 2.72 18.51
C THR A 212 13.85 2.25 18.89
N SER A 213 13.13 3.01 19.73
CA SER A 213 11.71 2.72 19.94
C SER A 213 10.86 3.20 18.76
N PRO A 214 9.68 2.57 18.50
CA PRO A 214 8.70 3.06 17.53
C PRO A 214 8.34 4.53 17.67
N MET A 215 8.15 5.23 16.57
CA MET A 215 7.51 6.55 16.51
C MET A 215 6.00 6.45 16.79
N ASN A 216 5.38 5.30 16.56
CA ASN A 216 3.93 5.05 16.60
C ASN A 216 3.18 5.92 15.61
N VAL A 217 3.60 5.85 14.35
CA VAL A 217 2.96 6.55 13.23
C VAL A 217 2.36 5.57 12.25
N ASP A 218 1.20 5.93 11.71
CA ASP A 218 0.65 5.33 10.50
C ASP A 218 1.22 6.05 9.28
N MET A 219 1.34 5.34 8.17
CA MET A 219 1.81 5.85 6.90
C MET A 219 0.94 5.31 5.78
N GLN A 220 0.18 6.19 5.15
CA GLN A 220 -0.52 5.89 3.92
C GLN A 220 0.48 5.95 2.76
N THR A 221 0.47 4.93 1.91
CA THR A 221 1.39 4.80 0.78
C THR A 221 0.61 4.62 -0.51
N SER A 222 1.01 5.34 -1.55
CA SER A 222 0.47 5.18 -2.89
C SER A 222 1.58 4.97 -3.91
N LEU A 223 1.43 3.95 -4.76
CA LEU A 223 2.30 3.71 -5.91
C LEU A 223 1.47 3.87 -7.18
N PHE A 224 1.90 4.76 -8.08
CA PHE A 224 1.13 5.05 -9.27
C PHE A 224 1.97 5.44 -10.48
N GLY A 225 1.35 5.35 -11.65
CA GLY A 225 2.03 5.63 -12.91
C GLY A 225 1.04 5.73 -14.06
N PHE A 226 1.53 6.25 -15.19
CA PHE A 226 0.74 6.51 -16.38
C PHE A 226 1.22 5.60 -17.50
N ASN A 227 0.30 4.85 -18.09
CA ASN A 227 0.54 3.98 -19.23
C ASN A 227 0.40 4.78 -20.54
N GLN A 228 1.33 5.70 -20.76
CA GLN A 228 1.33 6.57 -21.94
C GLN A 228 2.72 6.70 -22.57
N ALA A 229 2.74 7.07 -23.85
CA ALA A 229 3.99 7.30 -24.56
C ALA A 229 4.80 8.47 -23.95
N GLY A 230 6.13 8.42 -24.12
CA GLY A 230 7.04 9.46 -23.66
C GLY A 230 7.51 9.25 -22.21
N PRO A 231 7.96 10.31 -21.52
CA PRO A 231 8.61 10.20 -20.22
C PRO A 231 7.73 9.55 -19.15
N MET A 232 6.43 9.83 -19.14
CA MET A 232 5.51 9.32 -18.11
C MET A 232 5.31 7.80 -18.16
N GLY A 233 5.51 7.18 -19.32
CA GLY A 233 5.55 5.72 -19.45
C GLY A 233 6.81 5.06 -18.87
N ASN A 234 7.76 5.85 -18.34
CA ASN A 234 9.03 5.41 -17.76
C ASN A 234 9.22 5.93 -16.32
N ILE A 235 8.14 6.24 -15.62
CA ILE A 235 8.19 6.78 -14.25
C ILE A 235 7.24 5.99 -13.36
N LEU A 236 7.73 5.62 -12.18
CA LEU A 236 6.94 5.19 -11.03
C LEU A 236 6.91 6.35 -10.04
N PHE A 237 5.73 6.73 -9.58
CA PHE A 237 5.55 7.68 -8.51
C PHE A 237 5.23 6.95 -7.22
N VAL A 238 5.82 7.42 -6.12
CA VAL A 238 5.49 6.98 -4.77
C VAL A 238 5.10 8.21 -3.95
N ARG A 239 4.00 8.10 -3.21
CA ARG A 239 3.52 9.12 -2.29
C ARG A 239 3.37 8.52 -0.91
N TRP A 240 3.84 9.25 0.11
CA TRP A 240 3.69 8.92 1.51
C TRP A 240 2.96 10.05 2.24
N VAL A 241 2.02 9.69 3.11
CA VAL A 241 1.28 10.63 3.96
C VAL A 241 1.23 10.06 5.38
N MET A 242 1.71 10.87 6.35
CA MET A 242 1.62 10.60 7.79
C MET A 242 0.40 11.29 8.39
#